data_AF-A0A1I7WPC1-F1
#
_entry.id   AF-A0A1I7WPC1-F1
#
_cell.length_a   1.000
_cell.length_b   1.000
_cell.length_c   1.000
_cell.angle_alpha   90.00
_cell.angle_beta   90.00
_cell.angle_gamma   90.00
#
_symmetry.space_group_name_H-M   'P 1'
#
loop_
_entity.id
_entity.type
_entity.pdbx_description
1 polymer ?
#
loop_
_entity_poly.entity_id
_entity_poly.type
_entity_poly.pdbx_seq_one_letter_code
_entity_poly.pdbx_strand_id
1 'polypeptide(L)'
;MERVARKKPLASLKNWKARDAFEREHLTWSTVDWTKVFSDQSKFNRFVSDGKKYVRRRPGEEFMPKCTIPTINHGGGSVMAWAAFSRNGLGPLHIAEGIMDSTSYARILQDNLLSYVGNVMTRWLLRKKITKMEWPSQSPDLNPIINLWNDVEKEVQMAKSIQY
;
A
#
# COMPACT_ATOMS: atom_id res chain seq x y z
N MET A 1 8.59 -20.74 -31.61
CA MET A 1 7.61 -20.02 -30.76
C MET A 1 8.27 -18.75 -30.27
N GLU A 2 7.89 -17.60 -30.82
CA GLU A 2 8.37 -16.31 -30.32
C GLU A 2 7.66 -15.97 -29.01
N ARG A 3 8.42 -15.53 -28.01
CA ARG A 3 7.89 -15.09 -26.71
C ARG A 3 7.82 -13.57 -26.71
N VAL A 4 6.66 -13.03 -26.35
CA VAL A 4 6.46 -11.59 -26.17
C VAL A 4 7.29 -11.10 -24.96
N ALA A 5 8.04 -10.02 -25.14
CA ALA A 5 8.83 -9.40 -24.08
C ALA A 5 7.93 -8.83 -22.96
N ARG A 6 8.27 -9.12 -21.70
CA ARG A 6 7.54 -8.57 -20.54
C ARG A 6 7.95 -7.11 -20.31
N LYS A 7 6.97 -6.22 -20.18
CA LYS A 7 7.19 -4.83 -19.80
C LYS A 7 7.57 -4.77 -18.32
N LYS A 8 8.70 -4.14 -17.99
CA LYS A 8 9.12 -3.86 -16.61
C LYS A 8 9.33 -2.35 -16.47
N PRO A 9 8.90 -1.72 -15.36
CA PRO A 9 9.27 -0.33 -15.09
C PRO A 9 10.79 -0.18 -15.09
N LEU A 10 11.27 0.97 -15.56
CA LEU A 10 12.69 1.26 -15.71
C LEU A 10 13.31 1.47 -14.31
N ALA A 11 13.64 0.37 -13.65
CA ALA A 11 14.41 0.42 -12.42
C ALA A 11 15.85 0.80 -12.78
N SER A 12 16.42 1.78 -12.08
CA SER A 12 17.84 2.10 -12.23
C SER A 12 18.68 0.85 -11.94
N LEU A 13 19.86 0.75 -12.56
CA LEU A 13 20.78 -0.37 -12.32
C LEU A 13 21.09 -0.53 -10.81
N LYS A 14 21.16 0.59 -10.08
CA LYS A 14 21.30 0.63 -8.62
C LYS A 14 20.13 -0.07 -7.92
N ASN A 15 18.89 0.28 -8.26
CA ASN A 15 17.71 -0.32 -7.64
C ASN A 15 17.58 -1.80 -8.01
N TRP A 16 17.91 -2.17 -9.24
CA TRP A 16 17.92 -3.57 -9.65
C TRP A 16 18.92 -4.42 -8.84
N LYS A 17 20.16 -3.95 -8.66
CA LYS A 17 21.16 -4.64 -7.84
C LYS A 17 20.73 -4.76 -6.37
N ALA A 18 20.18 -3.69 -5.81
CA ALA A 18 19.68 -3.72 -4.43
C ALA A 18 18.54 -4.73 -4.26
N ARG A 19 17.65 -4.84 -5.26
CA ARG A 19 16.58 -5.84 -5.27
C ARG A 19 17.11 -7.27 -5.39
N ASP A 20 18.01 -7.53 -6.33
CA ASP A 20 18.61 -8.88 -6.50
C ASP A 20 19.38 -9.31 -5.24
N ALA A 21 20.10 -8.38 -4.60
CA ALA A 21 20.77 -8.65 -3.32
C ALA A 21 19.78 -9.00 -2.20
N PHE A 22 18.71 -8.21 -2.07
CA PHE A 22 17.65 -8.48 -1.10
C PHE A 22 17.00 -9.85 -1.34
N GLU A 23 16.62 -10.15 -2.58
CA GLU A 23 16.02 -11.44 -2.95
C GLU A 23 16.95 -12.62 -2.62
N ARG A 24 18.25 -12.51 -2.91
CA ARG A 24 19.24 -13.55 -2.60
C ARG A 24 19.46 -13.75 -1.11
N GLU A 25 19.58 -12.68 -0.34
CA GLU A 25 19.79 -12.73 1.11
C GLU A 25 18.60 -13.39 1.83
N HIS A 26 17.39 -13.16 1.33
CA HIS A 26 16.16 -13.61 1.95
C HIS A 26 15.60 -14.91 1.33
N LEU A 27 16.32 -15.52 0.39
CA LEU A 27 15.88 -16.74 -0.31
C LEU A 27 15.80 -17.96 0.63
N THR A 28 16.69 -18.02 1.61
CA THR A 28 16.79 -19.13 2.58
C THR A 28 15.98 -18.89 3.86
N TRP A 29 15.27 -17.76 3.94
CA TRP A 29 14.48 -17.42 5.12
C TRP A 29 13.34 -18.40 5.33
N SER A 30 13.24 -18.88 6.57
CA SER A 30 12.15 -19.75 7.00
C SER A 30 10.85 -18.97 7.18
N THR A 31 9.74 -19.69 7.34
CA THR A 31 8.44 -19.09 7.69
C THR A 31 8.51 -18.28 8.99
N VAL A 32 9.39 -18.67 9.93
CA VAL A 32 9.59 -17.95 11.18
C VAL A 32 10.33 -16.63 10.92
N ASP A 33 11.31 -16.62 10.03
CA ASP A 33 12.02 -15.39 9.66
C ASP A 33 11.07 -14.37 9.02
N TRP A 34 10.08 -14.85 8.25
CA TRP A 34 9.00 -14.05 7.66
C TRP A 34 7.88 -13.62 8.62
N THR A 35 7.98 -13.90 9.93
CA THR A 35 7.05 -13.36 10.95
C THR A 35 7.27 -11.87 11.24
N LYS A 36 8.01 -11.16 10.38
CA LYS A 36 8.21 -9.71 10.47
C LYS A 36 6.89 -8.96 10.40
N VAL A 37 6.91 -7.76 10.96
CA VAL A 37 5.82 -6.79 10.81
C VAL A 37 6.07 -5.99 9.54
N PHE A 38 5.05 -5.93 8.68
CA PHE A 38 5.01 -5.10 7.48
C PHE A 38 4.07 -3.93 7.73
N SER A 39 4.49 -2.72 7.37
CA SER A 39 3.69 -1.51 7.52
C SER A 39 3.83 -0.62 6.30
N ASP A 40 2.77 0.11 5.94
CA ASP A 40 2.80 1.08 4.86
C ASP A 40 1.63 2.07 4.96
N GLN A 41 1.65 3.09 4.11
CA GLN A 41 0.57 4.06 3.95
C GLN A 41 -0.16 3.83 2.62
N SER A 42 -1.47 4.03 2.61
CA SER A 42 -2.26 4.12 1.38
C SER A 42 -3.21 5.30 1.43
N LYS A 43 -3.46 5.90 0.26
CA LYS A 43 -4.39 7.01 0.08
C LYS A 43 -5.65 6.49 -0.60
N PHE A 44 -6.80 6.77 0.01
CA PHE A 44 -8.13 6.42 -0.49
C PHE A 44 -8.88 7.69 -0.88
N ASN A 45 -9.23 7.84 -2.17
CA ASN A 45 -10.01 8.98 -2.64
C ASN A 45 -11.50 8.81 -2.28
N ARG A 46 -12.25 9.88 -2.03
CA ARG A 46 -13.68 9.77 -1.67
C ARG A 46 -14.61 9.60 -2.87
N PHE A 47 -14.40 10.33 -3.96
CA PHE A 47 -15.35 10.39 -5.08
C PHE A 47 -14.81 9.84 -6.40
N VAL A 48 -13.56 10.12 -6.74
CA VAL A 48 -12.96 9.74 -8.01
C VAL A 48 -11.69 8.97 -7.74
N SER A 49 -11.59 7.73 -8.22
CA SER A 49 -10.33 7.02 -8.25
C SER A 49 -9.40 7.67 -9.29
N ASP A 50 -8.09 7.65 -9.04
CA ASP A 50 -7.10 8.23 -9.97
C ASP A 50 -6.99 7.46 -11.30
N GLY A 51 -7.73 6.37 -11.45
CA GLY A 51 -7.74 5.50 -12.61
C GLY A 51 -8.61 6.01 -13.77
N LYS A 52 -8.20 5.66 -15.00
CA LYS A 52 -9.02 5.90 -16.19
C LYS A 52 -10.26 5.00 -16.15
N LYS A 53 -11.44 5.61 -16.22
CA LYS A 53 -12.70 4.90 -16.50
C LYS A 53 -12.94 4.90 -18.01
N TYR A 54 -13.26 3.73 -18.55
CA TYR A 54 -13.58 3.55 -19.96
C TYR A 54 -15.10 3.46 -20.12
N VAL A 55 -15.64 4.20 -21.10
CA VAL A 55 -17.05 4.16 -21.48
C VAL A 55 -17.16 3.76 -22.95
N ARG A 56 -18.09 2.86 -23.29
CA ARG A 56 -18.45 2.56 -24.68
C ARG A 56 -19.54 3.54 -25.13
N ARG A 57 -19.30 4.30 -26.21
CA ARG A 57 -20.23 5.31 -26.74
C ARG A 57 -20.11 5.48 -28.26
N ARG A 58 -21.15 6.01 -28.90
CA ARG A 58 -21.16 6.40 -30.32
C ARG A 58 -20.58 7.81 -30.52
N PRO A 59 -20.14 8.18 -31.74
CA PRO A 59 -19.76 9.56 -32.05
C PRO A 59 -20.90 10.54 -31.73
N GLY A 60 -20.60 11.64 -31.03
CA GLY A 60 -21.58 12.65 -30.61
C GLY A 60 -22.23 12.44 -29.24
N GLU A 61 -22.08 11.27 -28.60
CA GLU A 61 -22.63 11.01 -27.24
C GLU A 61 -21.70 11.50 -26.10
N GLU A 62 -20.64 12.25 -26.43
CA GLU A 62 -19.54 12.52 -25.50
C GLU A 62 -19.90 13.34 -24.26
N PHE A 63 -20.89 14.23 -24.38
CA PHE A 63 -21.38 15.07 -23.29
C PHE A 63 -22.58 14.48 -22.55
N MET A 64 -23.02 13.26 -22.90
CA MET A 64 -24.12 12.62 -22.17
C MET A 64 -23.71 12.35 -20.71
N PRO A 65 -24.62 12.49 -19.73
CA PRO A 65 -24.32 12.20 -18.32
C PRO A 65 -23.76 10.78 -18.09
N LYS A 66 -24.23 9.79 -18.85
CA LYS A 66 -23.72 8.40 -18.81
C LYS A 66 -22.28 8.24 -19.37
N CYS A 67 -21.78 9.25 -20.09
CA CYS A 67 -20.49 9.26 -20.79
C CYS A 67 -19.50 10.30 -20.23
N THR A 68 -19.90 10.99 -19.16
CA THR A 68 -19.08 11.97 -18.44
C THR A 68 -18.94 11.52 -16.98
N ILE A 69 -17.84 11.90 -16.35
CA ILE A 69 -17.63 11.66 -14.92
C ILE A 69 -17.58 13.02 -14.27
N PRO A 70 -18.43 13.30 -13.26
CA PRO A 70 -18.41 14.59 -12.60
C PRO A 70 -17.03 14.80 -11.96
N THR A 71 -16.36 15.88 -12.34
CA THR A 71 -15.17 16.39 -11.66
C THR A 71 -15.60 17.40 -10.61
N ILE A 72 -15.16 17.16 -9.38
CA ILE A 72 -15.36 18.11 -8.29
C ILE A 72 -14.10 18.92 -8.08
N ASN A 73 -14.27 20.23 -7.94
CA ASN A 73 -13.18 21.15 -7.65
C ASN A 73 -12.53 20.72 -6.32
N HIS A 74 -11.19 20.72 -6.27
CA HIS A 74 -10.38 20.29 -5.11
C HIS A 74 -10.32 18.78 -4.86
N GLY A 75 -10.60 17.95 -5.88
CA GLY A 75 -10.25 16.52 -5.88
C GLY A 75 -11.10 15.63 -4.97
N GLY A 76 -12.20 16.14 -4.42
CA GLY A 76 -13.19 15.36 -3.66
C GLY A 76 -12.78 14.93 -2.26
N GLY A 77 -11.57 15.28 -1.85
CA GLY A 77 -11.01 14.80 -0.60
C GLY A 77 -10.55 13.35 -0.68
N SER A 78 -9.52 13.06 0.10
CA SER A 78 -8.93 11.74 0.26
C SER A 78 -8.57 11.53 1.71
N VAL A 79 -8.55 10.28 2.11
CA VAL A 79 -8.11 9.85 3.43
C VAL A 79 -6.79 9.11 3.27
N MET A 80 -5.80 9.45 4.09
CA MET A 80 -4.57 8.66 4.18
C MET A 80 -4.69 7.71 5.36
N ALA A 81 -4.43 6.44 5.13
CA ALA A 81 -4.41 5.42 6.15
C ALA A 81 -2.99 4.86 6.29
N TRP A 82 -2.57 4.62 7.52
CA TRP A 82 -1.40 3.81 7.85
C TRP A 82 -1.87 2.50 8.46
N ALA A 83 -1.23 1.39 8.11
CA ALA A 83 -1.47 0.14 8.79
C ALA A 83 -0.20 -0.67 8.95
N ALA A 84 -0.26 -1.64 9.86
CA ALA A 84 0.73 -2.70 9.99
C ALA A 84 0.05 -4.06 10.07
N PHE A 85 0.74 -5.12 9.66
CA PHE A 85 0.32 -6.49 9.89
C PHE A 85 1.52 -7.44 9.95
N SER A 86 1.30 -8.66 10.41
CA SER A 86 2.31 -9.71 10.42
C SER A 86 1.67 -11.04 10.07
N ARG A 87 2.48 -12.09 9.94
CA ARG A 87 1.96 -13.47 9.83
C ARG A 87 1.03 -13.85 10.98
N ASN A 88 1.24 -13.28 12.17
CA ASN A 88 0.48 -13.62 13.37
C ASN A 88 -0.87 -12.88 13.47
N GLY A 89 -1.16 -11.97 12.54
CA GLY A 89 -2.43 -11.24 12.52
C GLY A 89 -2.32 -9.82 11.99
N LEU A 90 -3.47 -9.18 11.92
CA LEU A 90 -3.60 -7.78 11.58
C LEU A 90 -3.09 -6.92 12.73
N GLY A 91 -2.33 -5.89 12.38
CA GLY A 91 -1.96 -4.84 13.30
C GLY A 91 -2.89 -3.65 13.22
N PRO A 92 -2.51 -2.54 13.87
CA PRO A 92 -3.32 -1.34 13.92
C PRO A 92 -3.54 -0.74 12.54
N LEU A 93 -4.75 -0.21 12.34
CA LEU A 93 -5.13 0.66 11.23
C LEU A 93 -5.37 2.05 11.81
N HIS A 94 -4.63 3.04 11.31
CA HIS A 94 -4.72 4.43 11.74
C HIS A 94 -5.09 5.32 10.55
N ILE A 95 -6.18 6.06 10.69
CA ILE A 95 -6.60 7.05 9.70
C ILE A 95 -5.97 8.39 10.07
N ALA A 96 -5.14 8.94 9.19
CA ALA A 96 -4.45 10.19 9.43
C ALA A 96 -5.39 11.39 9.22
N GLU A 97 -5.32 12.33 10.14
CA GLU A 97 -6.01 13.62 10.03
C GLU A 97 -5.17 14.59 9.18
N GLY A 98 -5.72 15.00 8.03
CA GLY A 98 -5.06 15.95 7.13
C GLY A 98 -3.93 15.33 6.29
N ILE A 99 -2.96 16.17 5.92
CA ILE A 99 -1.80 15.75 5.13
C ILE A 99 -0.78 15.13 6.09
N MET A 100 -0.38 13.89 5.83
CA MET A 100 0.67 13.24 6.61
C MET A 100 2.03 13.86 6.29
N ASP A 101 2.66 14.42 7.31
CA ASP A 101 4.05 14.88 7.31
C ASP A 101 4.96 13.89 8.05
N SER A 102 6.26 14.18 8.07
CA SER A 102 7.23 13.32 8.76
C SER A 102 6.97 13.20 10.27
N THR A 103 6.45 14.26 10.89
CA THR A 103 6.21 14.32 12.34
C THR A 103 5.01 13.47 12.74
N SER A 104 3.88 13.64 12.05
CA SER A 104 2.68 12.83 12.21
C SER A 104 2.98 11.36 11.91
N TYR A 105 3.77 11.07 10.86
CA TYR A 105 4.20 9.71 10.58
C TYR A 105 5.01 9.09 11.73
N ALA A 106 5.99 9.83 12.27
CA ALA A 106 6.78 9.36 13.41
C ALA A 106 5.91 9.08 14.65
N ARG A 107 4.92 9.93 14.93
CA ARG A 107 3.95 9.71 16.01
C ARG A 107 3.11 8.47 15.78
N ILE A 108 2.58 8.28 14.57
CA ILE A 108 1.80 7.10 14.22
C ILE A 108 2.60 5.82 14.47
N LEU A 109 3.88 5.79 14.07
CA LEU A 109 4.77 4.66 14.36
C LEU A 109 4.96 4.46 15.87
N GLN A 110 5.23 5.54 16.62
CA GLN A 110 5.45 5.45 18.06
C GLN A 110 4.22 4.94 18.81
N ASP A 111 3.04 5.46 18.48
CA ASP A 111 1.82 5.19 19.23
C ASP A 111 1.19 3.84 18.84
N ASN A 112 1.25 3.49 17.56
CA ASN A 112 0.55 2.31 17.04
C ASN A 112 1.48 1.12 16.86
N LEU A 113 2.63 1.30 16.19
CA LEU A 113 3.52 0.17 15.86
C LEU A 113 4.21 -0.38 17.09
N LEU A 114 4.75 0.48 17.96
CA LEU A 114 5.47 0.01 19.16
C LEU A 114 4.55 -0.73 20.13
N SER A 115 3.32 -0.23 20.32
CA SER A 115 2.30 -0.88 21.14
C SER A 115 1.95 -2.27 20.57
N TYR A 116 1.73 -2.36 19.25
CA TYR A 116 1.42 -3.62 18.59
C TYR A 116 2.57 -4.63 18.66
N VAL A 117 3.79 -4.20 18.37
CA VAL A 117 5.01 -5.04 18.48
C VAL A 117 5.19 -5.51 19.92
N GLY A 118 4.93 -4.66 20.92
CA GLY A 118 4.98 -5.00 22.33
C GLY A 118 4.02 -6.12 22.75
N ASN A 119 2.82 -6.14 22.16
CA ASN A 119 1.78 -7.11 22.48
C ASN A 119 1.89 -8.42 21.70
N VAL A 120 2.34 -8.36 20.44
CA VAL A 120 2.41 -9.52 19.54
C VAL A 120 3.77 -10.22 19.57
N MET A 121 4.85 -9.52 19.91
CA MET A 121 6.18 -10.12 19.98
C MET A 121 6.49 -10.59 21.40
N THR A 122 7.14 -11.74 21.52
CA THR A 122 7.62 -12.23 22.82
C THR A 122 8.57 -11.23 23.46
N ARG A 123 8.59 -11.21 24.81
CA ARG A 123 9.50 -10.36 25.61
C ARG A 123 10.99 -10.52 25.21
N TRP A 124 11.35 -11.65 24.58
CA TRP A 124 12.68 -11.90 23.99
C TRP A 124 12.97 -11.07 22.73
N LEU A 125 11.99 -10.91 21.83
CA LEU A 125 12.09 -10.09 20.61
C LEU A 125 12.11 -8.60 20.95
N LEU A 126 11.39 -8.15 21.98
CA LEU A 126 11.51 -6.77 22.48
C LEU A 126 12.91 -6.45 23.02
N ARG A 127 13.58 -7.46 23.60
CA ARG A 127 14.93 -7.33 24.16
C ARG A 127 16.00 -7.22 23.07
N LYS A 128 15.75 -7.81 21.88
CA LYS A 128 16.48 -7.49 20.66
C LYS A 128 15.85 -6.26 20.02
N LYS A 129 16.33 -5.05 20.41
CA LYS A 129 15.94 -3.74 19.83
C LYS A 129 15.33 -3.87 18.43
N ILE A 130 14.15 -3.29 18.19
CA ILE A 130 13.47 -3.34 16.88
C ILE A 130 14.46 -2.98 15.78
N THR A 131 14.84 -3.96 14.97
CA THR A 131 15.72 -3.76 13.84
C THR A 131 14.88 -3.53 12.60
N LYS A 132 15.16 -2.42 11.91
CA LYS A 132 14.59 -2.16 10.60
C LYS A 132 15.17 -3.19 9.62
N MET A 133 14.31 -3.85 8.86
CA MET A 133 14.72 -4.68 7.73
C MET A 133 15.27 -3.78 6.63
N GLU A 134 16.44 -4.11 6.08
CA GLU A 134 16.94 -3.42 4.90
C GLU A 134 15.97 -3.65 3.74
N TRP A 135 15.52 -2.58 3.09
CA TRP A 135 14.46 -2.65 2.08
C TRP A 135 14.91 -2.01 0.77
N PRO A 136 14.81 -2.70 -0.38
CA PRO A 136 15.19 -2.13 -1.66
C PRO A 136 14.20 -1.02 -2.07
N SER A 137 14.74 0.14 -2.44
CA SER A 137 13.93 1.26 -2.92
C SER A 137 13.06 0.89 -4.14
N GLN A 138 11.90 1.53 -4.27
CA GLN A 138 10.94 1.31 -5.38
C GLN A 138 10.51 -0.16 -5.55
N SER A 139 10.32 -0.87 -4.44
CA SER A 139 9.89 -2.28 -4.46
C SER A 139 8.60 -2.51 -3.68
N PRO A 140 7.50 -1.84 -4.04
CA PRO A 140 6.21 -2.03 -3.38
C PRO A 140 5.66 -3.45 -3.59
N ASP A 141 6.01 -4.09 -4.71
CA ASP A 141 5.64 -5.47 -5.06
C ASP A 141 6.19 -6.50 -4.06
N LEU A 142 7.25 -6.17 -3.34
CA LEU A 142 7.82 -7.04 -2.30
C LEU A 142 7.12 -6.85 -0.94
N ASN A 143 6.32 -5.79 -0.76
CA ASN A 143 5.64 -5.50 0.50
C ASN A 143 4.21 -6.10 0.46
N PRO A 144 3.94 -7.18 1.20
CA PRO A 144 2.66 -7.88 1.09
C PRO A 144 1.46 -7.05 1.56
N ILE A 145 1.67 -5.96 2.32
CA ILE A 145 0.57 -5.06 2.73
C ILE A 145 -0.09 -4.36 1.53
N ILE A 146 0.63 -4.22 0.40
CA ILE A 146 0.07 -3.66 -0.83
C ILE A 146 -1.10 -4.50 -1.33
N ASN A 147 -1.05 -5.82 -1.16
CA ASN A 147 -2.18 -6.69 -1.52
C ASN A 147 -3.40 -6.42 -0.63
N LEU A 148 -3.17 -6.23 0.67
CA LEU A 148 -4.24 -5.87 1.62
C LEU A 148 -4.86 -4.53 1.25
N TRP A 149 -4.05 -3.53 0.88
CA TRP A 149 -4.57 -2.25 0.40
C TRP A 149 -5.38 -2.36 -0.88
N ASN A 150 -5.01 -3.23 -1.81
CA ASN A 150 -5.80 -3.49 -3.01
C ASN A 150 -7.18 -4.08 -2.66
N ASP A 151 -7.26 -4.94 -1.66
CA ASP A 151 -8.53 -5.50 -1.21
C ASP A 151 -9.39 -4.45 -0.50
N VAL A 152 -8.79 -3.63 0.38
CA VAL A 152 -9.47 -2.50 1.01
C VAL A 152 -9.99 -1.50 -0.03
N GLU A 153 -9.19 -1.18 -1.07
CA GLU A 153 -9.61 -0.29 -2.14
C GLU A 153 -10.83 -0.86 -2.89
N LYS A 154 -10.87 -2.17 -3.18
CA LYS A 154 -12.05 -2.80 -3.82
C LYS A 154 -13.29 -2.63 -2.95
N GLU A 155 -13.20 -2.94 -1.66
CA GLU A 155 -14.33 -2.81 -0.72
C GLU A 155 -14.80 -1.35 -0.61
N VAL A 156 -13.86 -0.41 -0.52
CA VAL A 156 -14.15 1.04 -0.49
C VAL A 156 -14.85 1.49 -1.79
N GLN A 157 -14.43 0.98 -2.95
CA GLN A 157 -15.08 1.30 -4.23
C GLN A 157 -16.48 0.67 -4.33
N MET A 158 -16.66 -0.56 -3.85
CA MET A 158 -17.98 -1.20 -3.78
C MET A 158 -18.93 -0.42 -2.88
N ALA A 159 -18.49 -0.04 -1.67
CA ALA A 159 -19.30 0.75 -0.74
C ALA A 159 -19.75 2.09 -1.33
N LYS A 160 -18.90 2.76 -2.11
CA LYS A 160 -19.28 3.99 -2.83
C LYS A 160 -20.33 3.74 -3.90
N SER A 161 -20.23 2.62 -4.62
CA SER A 161 -21.18 2.31 -5.71
C SER A 161 -22.60 2.01 -5.22
N ILE A 162 -22.78 1.74 -3.92
CA ILE A 162 -24.10 1.54 -3.29
C ILE A 162 -24.73 2.87 -2.86
N GLN A 163 -23.91 3.92 -2.66
CA GLN A 163 -24.37 5.22 -2.16
C GLN A 163 -24.73 6.24 -3.26
N TYR A 164 -24.52 5.90 -4.54
CA TYR A 164 -24.82 6.76 -5.71
C TYR A 164 -25.56 6.00 -6.79
#